data_AF-A0A3S9JMZ2-F1
#
_entry.id   AF-A0A3S9JMZ2-F1
#
_cell.length_a   1.000
_cell.length_b   1.000
_cell.length_c   1.000
_cell.angle_alpha   90.00
_cell.angle_beta   90.00
_cell.angle_gamma   90.00
#
_symmetry.space_group_name_H-M   'P 1'
#
loop_
_entity.id
_entity.type
_entity.pdbx_description
1 polymer ?
#
loop_
_entity_poly.entity_id
_entity_poly.type
_entity_poly.pdbx_seq_one_letter_code
_entity_poly.pdbx_strand_id
1 'polypeptide(L)'
;RDPANLVKTLKKLRLKDDVTPELSVVRDIREKELRVYTDAGRVCRPLFIVENQHLILQKKHIQWLNNGVNDEGEEFKWDSLIKGGIIELLDAEEEETVMISMTPEDLENSRLQRTGADLNVNDGDFDPAARLKASTHAHTWTHCEIHPSMILGICASIIPFPDHNQ
;
A
#
# COMPACT_ATOMS: atom_id res chain seq x y z
N ARG A 1 19.80 1.28 23.02
CA ARG A 1 18.33 1.52 22.87
C ARG A 1 17.93 1.00 21.49
N ASP A 2 16.78 0.35 21.35
CA ASP A 2 16.39 -0.38 20.14
C ASP A 2 15.81 0.57 19.06
N PRO A 3 16.52 0.80 17.94
CA PRO A 3 16.07 1.70 16.88
C PRO A 3 14.84 1.18 16.12
N ALA A 4 14.59 -0.14 16.12
CA ALA A 4 13.42 -0.71 15.46
C ALA A 4 12.13 -0.31 16.19
N ASN A 5 12.16 -0.32 17.52
CA ASN A 5 11.06 0.15 18.34
C ASN A 5 10.79 1.65 18.16
N LEU A 6 11.84 2.47 17.99
CA LEU A 6 11.67 3.91 17.74
C LEU A 6 10.96 4.17 16.41
N VAL A 7 11.37 3.52 15.33
CA VAL A 7 10.73 3.66 14.00
C VAL A 7 9.27 3.23 14.06
N LYS A 8 8.98 2.10 14.73
CA LYS A 8 7.61 1.61 14.91
C LYS A 8 6.75 2.62 15.68
N THR A 9 7.30 3.27 16.69
CA THR A 9 6.60 4.30 17.45
C THR A 9 6.36 5.56 16.61
N LEU A 10 7.37 6.05 15.87
CA LEU A 10 7.22 7.22 14.99
C LEU A 10 6.16 6.99 13.91
N LYS A 11 6.18 5.82 13.24
CA LYS A 11 5.14 5.45 12.27
C LYS A 11 3.75 5.37 12.91
N LYS A 12 3.63 4.85 14.13
CA LYS A 12 2.35 4.83 14.86
C LYS A 12 1.84 6.23 15.23
N LEU A 13 2.73 7.15 15.57
CA LEU A 13 2.36 8.55 15.86
C LEU A 13 1.88 9.27 14.59
N ARG A 14 2.52 8.99 13.44
CA ARG A 14 2.07 9.48 12.13
C ARG A 14 0.63 9.05 11.80
N LEU A 15 0.28 7.80 12.09
CA LEU A 15 -1.06 7.26 11.81
C LEU A 15 -2.14 7.81 12.75
N LYS A 16 -1.77 8.32 13.93
CA LYS A 16 -2.71 8.82 14.95
C LYS A 16 -2.97 10.31 14.89
N ASP A 17 -2.49 10.99 13.85
CA ASP A 17 -2.57 12.46 13.70
C ASP A 17 -1.76 13.22 14.77
N ASP A 18 -0.88 12.55 15.53
CA ASP A 18 0.03 13.18 16.49
C ASP A 18 1.22 13.86 15.78
N VAL A 19 1.49 13.46 14.53
CA VAL A 19 2.54 13.97 13.66
C VAL A 19 1.97 14.14 12.25
N THR A 20 2.45 15.14 11.51
CA THR A 20 2.04 15.42 10.13
C THR A 20 2.19 14.16 9.24
N PRO A 21 1.15 13.74 8.50
CA PRO A 21 1.20 12.57 7.61
C PRO A 21 2.32 12.61 6.57
N GLU A 22 2.81 13.80 6.22
CA GLU A 22 3.89 14.01 5.25
C GLU A 22 5.30 13.78 5.83
N LEU A 23 5.43 13.57 7.14
CA LEU A 23 6.71 13.30 7.77
C LEU A 23 7.22 11.92 7.34
N SER A 24 8.44 11.85 6.81
CA SER A 24 9.06 10.61 6.34
C SER A 24 10.09 10.08 7.33
N VAL A 25 10.09 8.77 7.54
CA VAL A 25 10.97 8.08 8.48
C VAL A 25 11.66 6.90 7.80
N VAL A 26 12.92 7.10 7.44
CA VAL A 26 13.73 6.09 6.74
C VAL A 26 14.76 5.50 7.69
N ARG A 27 14.75 4.17 7.85
CA ARG A 27 15.75 3.44 8.63
C ARG A 27 16.68 2.67 7.70
N ASP A 28 17.91 3.16 7.58
CA ASP A 28 18.97 2.48 6.86
C ASP A 28 19.62 1.44 7.77
N ILE A 29 19.34 0.17 7.54
CA ILE A 29 19.87 -0.94 8.36
C ILE A 29 21.37 -1.14 8.08
N ARG A 30 21.82 -0.91 6.85
CA ARG A 30 23.20 -1.15 6.43
C ARG A 30 24.12 -0.09 7.01
N GLU A 31 23.75 1.18 6.86
CA GLU A 31 24.52 2.32 7.38
C GLU A 31 24.24 2.58 8.88
N LYS A 32 23.25 1.89 9.46
CA LYS A 32 22.81 2.04 10.87
C LYS A 32 22.34 3.46 11.20
N GLU A 33 21.67 4.10 10.25
CA GLU A 33 21.17 5.46 10.39
C GLU A 33 19.63 5.51 10.38
N LEU A 34 19.08 6.50 11.08
CA LEU A 34 17.67 6.86 11.04
C LEU A 34 17.58 8.29 10.52
N ARG A 35 16.92 8.48 9.39
CA ARG A 35 16.71 9.78 8.76
C ARG A 35 15.23 10.15 8.89
N VAL A 36 14.98 11.39 9.28
CA VAL A 36 13.63 11.95 9.42
C VAL A 36 13.58 13.19 8.56
N TYR A 37 12.64 13.22 7.62
CA TYR A 37 12.44 14.31 6.68
C TYR A 37 11.13 15.04 6.99
N THR A 38 11.23 16.37 7.09
CA THR A 38 10.11 17.28 7.37
C THR A 38 10.11 18.47 6.41
N ASP A 39 10.92 18.41 5.37
CA ASP A 39 11.02 19.40 4.32
C ASP A 39 9.79 19.33 3.40
N ALA A 40 9.50 20.48 2.79
CA ALA A 40 8.42 20.64 1.82
C ALA A 40 8.93 20.33 0.40
N GLY A 41 8.01 20.00 -0.50
CA GLY A 41 8.32 19.74 -1.92
C GLY A 41 8.60 18.27 -2.25
N ARG A 42 8.60 17.38 -1.26
CA ARG A 42 8.64 15.93 -1.47
C ARG A 42 7.34 15.46 -2.12
N VAL A 43 7.46 14.55 -3.09
CA VAL A 43 6.32 13.93 -3.76
C VAL A 43 5.90 12.73 -2.92
N CYS A 44 4.62 12.68 -2.56
CA CYS A 44 4.05 11.59 -1.79
C CYS A 44 3.10 10.75 -2.64
N ARG A 45 3.13 9.43 -2.44
CA ARG A 45 2.24 8.47 -3.07
C ARG A 45 1.38 7.77 -2.00
N PRO A 46 0.05 7.81 -2.10
CA PRO A 46 -0.82 7.11 -1.17
C PRO A 46 -0.87 5.61 -1.49
N LEU A 47 -0.58 4.76 -0.51
CA LEU A 47 -0.69 3.30 -0.62
C LEU A 47 -1.57 2.72 0.50
N PHE A 48 -2.16 1.55 0.25
CA PHE A 48 -2.85 0.81 1.32
C PHE A 48 -1.84 0.13 2.23
N ILE A 49 -2.08 0.19 3.54
CA ILE A 49 -1.27 -0.52 4.52
C ILE A 49 -1.63 -2.02 4.49
N VAL A 50 -0.59 -2.85 4.52
CA VAL A 50 -0.70 -4.32 4.61
C VAL A 50 -0.12 -4.79 5.93
N GLU A 51 -0.92 -5.56 6.67
CA GLU A 51 -0.48 -6.23 7.89
C GLU A 51 -0.77 -7.73 7.77
N ASN A 52 0.23 -8.58 8.07
CA ASN A 52 0.11 -10.03 7.98
C ASN A 52 -0.43 -10.53 6.61
N GLN A 53 0.04 -9.93 5.50
CA GLN A 53 -0.43 -10.22 4.14
C GLN A 53 -1.93 -9.94 3.92
N HIS A 54 -2.56 -9.10 4.75
CA HIS A 54 -3.94 -8.65 4.58
C HIS A 54 -3.98 -7.13 4.48
N LEU A 55 -4.88 -6.62 3.65
CA LEU A 55 -5.17 -5.19 3.62
C LEU A 55 -5.86 -4.79 4.92
N ILE A 56 -5.46 -3.64 5.47
CA ILE A 56 -6.20 -2.99 6.56
C ILE A 56 -7.57 -2.49 6.04
N LEU A 57 -7.66 -2.14 4.77
CA LEU A 57 -8.92 -1.78 4.12
C LEU A 57 -9.89 -2.97 4.12
N GLN A 58 -11.10 -2.73 4.63
CA GLN A 58 -12.19 -3.71 4.69
C GLN A 58 -13.42 -3.19 3.92
N LYS A 59 -14.31 -4.11 3.52
CA LYS A 59 -15.56 -3.76 2.83
C LYS A 59 -16.43 -2.74 3.59
N LYS A 60 -16.41 -2.77 4.93
CA LYS A 60 -17.11 -1.79 5.77
C LYS A 60 -16.61 -0.35 5.54
N HIS A 61 -15.29 -0.16 5.36
CA HIS A 61 -14.71 1.16 5.12
C HIS A 61 -15.17 1.72 3.77
N ILE A 62 -15.34 0.85 2.77
CA ILE A 62 -15.86 1.22 1.45
C ILE A 62 -17.34 1.63 1.56
N GLN A 63 -18.13 0.91 2.36
CA GLN A 63 -19.52 1.28 2.62
C GLN A 63 -19.63 2.64 3.32
N TRP A 64 -18.79 2.89 4.34
CA TRP A 64 -18.74 4.19 5.01
C TRP A 64 -18.34 5.31 4.06
N LEU A 65 -17.38 5.09 3.17
CA LEU A 65 -16.97 6.07 2.17
C LEU A 65 -18.09 6.39 1.16
N ASN A 66 -18.84 5.37 0.71
CA ASN A 66 -19.97 5.56 -0.20
C ASN A 66 -21.15 6.29 0.45
N ASN A 67 -21.40 6.01 1.74
CA ASN A 67 -22.46 6.67 2.51
C ASN A 67 -22.03 8.06 3.01
N GLY A 68 -20.72 8.34 3.03
CA GLY A 68 -20.12 9.55 3.60
C GLY A 68 -20.08 9.60 5.13
N VAL A 69 -20.56 8.54 5.81
CA VAL A 69 -20.64 8.46 7.27
C VAL A 69 -20.26 7.07 7.79
N ASN A 70 -19.69 7.01 8.98
CA ASN A 70 -19.42 5.76 9.70
C ASN A 70 -20.67 5.26 10.46
N ASP A 71 -20.54 4.11 11.12
CA ASP A 71 -21.62 3.51 11.92
C ASP A 71 -22.08 4.39 13.10
N GLU A 72 -21.24 5.34 13.52
CA GLU A 72 -21.49 6.28 14.61
C GLU A 72 -22.14 7.60 14.12
N GLY A 73 -22.33 7.75 12.80
CA GLY A 73 -22.88 8.94 12.16
C GLY A 73 -21.87 10.08 11.96
N GLU A 74 -20.59 9.82 12.18
CA GLU A 74 -19.52 10.79 11.93
C GLU A 74 -19.13 10.78 10.44
N GLU A 75 -18.66 11.93 9.95
CA GLU A 75 -18.25 12.06 8.56
C GLU A 75 -17.03 11.18 8.24
N PHE A 76 -17.15 10.37 7.18
CA PHE A 76 -16.10 9.45 6.74
C PHE A 76 -15.63 9.78 5.33
N LYS A 77 -14.44 10.40 5.23
CA LYS A 77 -13.84 10.88 3.99
C LYS A 77 -12.40 10.38 3.84
N TRP A 78 -11.69 10.88 2.82
CA TRP A 78 -10.28 10.59 2.59
C TRP A 78 -9.40 10.82 3.82
N ASP A 79 -9.57 11.94 4.51
CA ASP A 79 -8.77 12.24 5.71
C ASP A 79 -9.00 11.20 6.81
N SER A 80 -10.21 10.64 6.91
CA SER A 80 -10.53 9.54 7.83
C SER A 80 -9.80 8.25 7.47
N LEU A 81 -9.47 8.01 6.19
CA LEU A 81 -8.66 6.86 5.77
C LEU A 81 -7.19 7.00 6.18
N ILE A 82 -6.63 8.21 6.09
CA ILE A 82 -5.26 8.51 6.52
C ILE A 82 -5.18 8.40 8.05
N LYS A 83 -6.05 9.12 8.77
CA LYS A 83 -6.10 9.10 10.25
C LYS A 83 -6.51 7.75 10.83
N GLY A 84 -7.27 6.97 10.07
CA GLY A 84 -7.62 5.59 10.41
C GLY A 84 -6.49 4.59 10.20
N GLY A 85 -5.35 5.02 9.64
CA GLY A 85 -4.23 4.15 9.30
C GLY A 85 -4.58 3.09 8.26
N ILE A 86 -5.49 3.41 7.35
CA ILE A 86 -5.84 2.55 6.20
C ILE A 86 -4.94 2.88 5.01
N ILE A 87 -4.62 4.15 4.84
CA ILE A 87 -3.74 4.68 3.79
C ILE A 87 -2.52 5.35 4.44
N GLU A 88 -1.34 5.10 3.86
CA GLU A 88 -0.08 5.72 4.25
C GLU A 88 0.45 6.53 3.07
N LEU A 89 0.89 7.77 3.31
CA LEU A 89 1.58 8.60 2.33
C LEU A 89 3.07 8.28 2.40
N LEU A 90 3.64 7.80 1.30
CA LEU A 90 5.05 7.44 1.19
C LEU A 90 5.77 8.39 0.24
N ASP A 91 6.95 8.86 0.63
CA ASP A 91 7.85 9.53 -0.29
C ASP A 91 8.82 8.56 -0.97
N ALA A 92 9.57 9.08 -1.95
CA ALA A 92 10.50 8.28 -2.75
C ALA A 92 11.56 7.60 -1.88
N GLU A 93 12.04 8.28 -0.83
CA GLU A 93 13.03 7.75 0.10
C GLU A 93 12.47 6.64 1.00
N GLU A 94 11.21 6.74 1.47
CA GLU A 94 10.56 5.63 2.18
C GLU A 94 10.27 4.45 1.26
N GLU A 95 9.93 4.71 -0.01
CA GLU A 95 9.67 3.69 -1.03
C GLU A 95 10.84 2.69 -1.20
N GLU A 96 12.09 3.12 -1.00
CA GLU A 96 13.28 2.24 -1.10
C GLU A 96 13.33 1.16 0.00
N THR A 97 12.62 1.35 1.10
CA THR A 97 12.67 0.46 2.28
C THR A 97 11.43 -0.40 2.49
N VAL A 98 10.41 -0.20 1.66
CA VAL A 98 9.11 -0.89 1.74
C VAL A 98 8.96 -1.91 0.62
N MET A 99 8.02 -2.84 0.82
CA MET A 99 7.63 -3.82 -0.19
C MET A 99 6.17 -3.59 -0.56
N ILE A 100 5.91 -3.33 -1.85
CA ILE A 100 4.60 -2.92 -2.38
C ILE A 100 4.06 -4.00 -3.32
N SER A 101 2.88 -4.56 -3.01
CA SER A 101 2.15 -5.45 -3.94
C SER A 101 1.37 -4.64 -4.96
N MET A 102 1.28 -5.11 -6.21
CA MET A 102 0.58 -4.40 -7.28
C MET A 102 -0.93 -4.59 -7.23
N THR A 103 -1.37 -5.78 -6.79
CA THR A 103 -2.78 -6.11 -6.66
C THR A 103 -3.06 -6.84 -5.34
N PRO A 104 -4.30 -6.77 -4.82
CA PRO A 104 -4.69 -7.56 -3.64
C PRO A 104 -4.55 -9.07 -3.85
N GLU A 105 -4.67 -9.54 -5.09
CA GLU A 105 -4.48 -10.95 -5.45
C GLU A 105 -3.05 -11.43 -5.22
N ASP A 106 -2.05 -10.55 -5.39
CA ASP A 106 -0.65 -10.86 -5.09
C ASP A 106 -0.43 -11.15 -3.59
N LEU A 107 -1.24 -10.54 -2.72
CA LEU A 107 -1.24 -10.82 -1.28
C LEU A 107 -1.81 -12.22 -0.98
N GLU A 108 -2.88 -12.61 -1.65
CA GLU A 108 -3.48 -13.95 -1.54
C GLU A 108 -2.51 -15.03 -2.03
N ASN A 109 -1.94 -14.83 -3.21
CA ASN A 109 -0.96 -15.75 -3.80
C ASN A 109 0.25 -15.94 -2.86
N SER A 110 0.77 -14.86 -2.28
CA SER A 110 1.87 -14.91 -1.32
C SER A 110 1.51 -15.67 -0.02
N ARG A 111 0.24 -15.58 0.42
CA ARG A 111 -0.27 -16.35 1.57
C ARG A 111 -0.37 -17.85 1.26
N LEU A 112 -0.91 -18.22 0.10
CA LEU A 112 -1.02 -19.61 -0.34
C LEU A 112 0.36 -20.28 -0.49
N GLN A 113 1.32 -19.56 -1.06
CA GLN A 113 2.73 -19.99 -1.14
C GLN A 113 3.31 -20.28 0.24
N ARG A 114 3.08 -19.40 1.21
CA ARG A 114 3.57 -19.59 2.60
C ARG A 114 3.00 -20.85 3.25
N THR A 115 1.76 -21.20 2.95
CA THR A 115 1.12 -22.41 3.48
C THR A 115 1.57 -23.71 2.76
N GLY A 116 2.44 -23.61 1.75
CA GLY A 116 2.90 -24.77 0.99
C GLY A 116 1.83 -25.36 0.07
N ALA A 117 0.77 -24.60 -0.21
CA ALA A 117 -0.23 -24.98 -1.20
C ALA A 117 0.36 -24.73 -2.60
N ASP A 118 0.28 -25.72 -3.48
CA ASP A 118 0.70 -25.57 -4.87
C ASP A 118 -0.07 -24.42 -5.53
N LEU A 119 0.67 -23.40 -6.00
CA LEU A 119 0.11 -22.29 -6.79
C LEU A 119 -0.49 -22.75 -8.12
N ASN A 120 -0.16 -23.98 -8.55
CA ASN A 120 -0.57 -24.57 -9.82
C ASN A 120 -2.00 -25.13 -9.78
N VAL A 121 -2.78 -24.94 -8.70
CA VAL A 121 -4.18 -25.38 -8.64
C VAL A 121 -5.13 -24.47 -9.45
N ASN A 122 -4.67 -23.31 -9.94
CA ASN A 122 -5.44 -22.45 -10.85
C ASN A 122 -5.22 -22.75 -12.34
N ASP A 123 -4.64 -23.91 -12.71
CA ASP A 123 -4.54 -24.35 -14.11
C ASP A 123 -5.92 -24.80 -14.69
N GLY A 124 -6.98 -24.77 -13.87
CA GLY A 124 -8.34 -25.09 -14.30
C GLY A 124 -9.09 -23.96 -15.01
N ASP A 125 -8.56 -22.73 -14.99
CA ASP A 125 -9.18 -21.53 -15.56
C ASP A 125 -8.18 -20.75 -16.43
N PHE A 126 -7.44 -21.47 -17.28
CA PHE A 126 -6.52 -20.88 -18.25
C PHE A 126 -7.33 -20.04 -19.26
N ASP A 127 -7.48 -18.75 -18.94
CA ASP A 127 -7.99 -17.76 -19.87
C ASP A 127 -6.84 -17.31 -20.80
N PRO A 128 -6.85 -17.71 -22.08
CA PRO A 128 -5.81 -17.30 -23.03
C PRO A 128 -5.78 -15.80 -23.32
N ALA A 129 -6.81 -15.04 -22.92
CA ALA A 129 -6.87 -13.59 -23.03
C ALA A 129 -6.39 -12.87 -21.74
N ALA A 130 -6.13 -13.59 -20.65
CA ALA A 130 -5.68 -12.98 -19.41
C ALA A 130 -4.25 -12.44 -19.51
N ARG A 131 -4.01 -11.32 -18.83
CA ARG A 131 -2.68 -10.71 -18.75
C ARG A 131 -1.71 -11.65 -18.00
N LEU A 132 -0.53 -11.85 -18.58
CA LEU A 132 0.57 -12.58 -17.94
C LEU A 132 0.95 -11.91 -16.61
N LYS A 133 0.89 -12.67 -15.52
CA LYS A 133 1.32 -12.25 -14.19
C LYS A 133 2.67 -12.86 -13.86
N ALA A 134 3.58 -12.04 -13.33
CA ALA A 134 4.88 -12.53 -12.88
C ALA A 134 4.72 -13.34 -11.58
N SER A 135 5.53 -14.39 -11.45
CA SER A 135 5.66 -15.14 -10.21
C SER A 135 6.13 -14.21 -9.07
N THR A 136 5.33 -14.13 -7.99
CA THR A 136 5.69 -13.35 -6.81
C THR A 136 6.56 -14.20 -5.88
N HIS A 137 7.78 -13.73 -5.60
CA HIS A 137 8.70 -14.36 -4.62
C HIS A 137 8.87 -13.53 -3.34
N ALA A 138 8.04 -12.49 -3.17
CA ALA A 138 8.11 -11.64 -1.99
C ALA A 138 7.40 -12.34 -0.81
N HIS A 139 8.13 -12.46 0.29
CA HIS A 139 7.62 -13.10 1.50
C HIS A 139 7.05 -12.12 2.52
N THR A 140 7.25 -10.81 2.37
CA THR A 140 6.82 -9.79 3.36
C THR A 140 6.35 -8.53 2.65
N TRP A 141 5.03 -8.39 2.48
CA TRP A 141 4.45 -7.16 1.94
C TRP A 141 4.17 -6.18 3.08
N THR A 142 4.42 -4.90 2.82
CA THR A 142 4.15 -3.79 3.76
C THR A 142 3.03 -2.90 3.29
N HIS A 143 2.88 -2.76 1.97
CA HIS A 143 1.92 -1.90 1.34
C HIS A 143 1.35 -2.58 0.09
N CYS A 144 0.22 -2.07 -0.38
CA CYS A 144 -0.39 -2.45 -1.65
C CYS A 144 -0.76 -1.20 -2.43
N GLU A 145 -0.56 -1.27 -3.74
CA GLU A 145 -1.01 -0.25 -4.67
C GLU A 145 -2.53 -0.07 -4.58
N ILE A 146 -3.00 1.17 -4.68
CA ILE A 146 -4.44 1.45 -4.79
C ILE A 146 -4.95 0.94 -6.14
N HIS A 147 -4.29 1.35 -7.22
CA HIS A 147 -4.51 0.82 -8.56
C HIS A 147 -3.32 1.13 -9.47
N PRO A 148 -2.79 0.17 -10.27
CA PRO A 148 -1.62 0.41 -11.13
C PRO A 148 -1.77 1.56 -12.13
N SER A 149 -3.00 1.83 -12.61
CA SER A 149 -3.27 2.96 -13.53
C SER A 149 -3.01 4.33 -12.93
N MET A 150 -2.87 4.46 -11.60
CA MET A 150 -2.55 5.74 -10.94
C MET A 150 -1.12 6.21 -11.25
N ILE A 151 -0.29 5.38 -11.89
CA ILE A 151 1.01 5.80 -12.42
C ILE A 151 0.89 6.75 -13.63
N LEU A 152 -0.27 6.77 -14.29
CA LEU A 152 -0.49 7.57 -15.49
C LEU A 152 -0.73 9.04 -15.14
N GLY A 153 -0.10 9.94 -15.90
CA GLY A 153 -0.42 11.36 -15.84
C GLY A 153 -1.75 11.70 -16.51
N ILE A 154 -2.23 12.93 -16.32
CA ILE A 154 -3.55 13.43 -16.76
C ILE A 154 -3.81 13.18 -18.26
N CYS A 155 -2.82 13.40 -19.11
CA CYS A 155 -3.00 13.17 -20.56
C CYS A 155 -3.07 11.68 -20.90
N ALA A 156 -2.26 10.86 -20.24
CA ALA A 156 -2.21 9.42 -20.50
C ALA A 156 -3.43 8.68 -19.94
N SER A 157 -4.06 9.20 -18.88
CA SER A 157 -5.27 8.60 -18.29
C SER A 157 -6.52 8.70 -19.17
N ILE A 158 -6.47 9.48 -20.26
CA ILE A 158 -7.58 9.65 -21.22
C ILE A 158 -7.41 8.71 -22.42
N ILE A 159 -6.24 8.09 -22.57
CA ILE A 159 -5.98 7.16 -23.68
C ILE A 159 -6.73 5.85 -23.40
N PRO A 160 -7.62 5.40 -24.30
CA PRO A 160 -8.30 4.12 -24.13
C PRO A 160 -7.28 2.98 -24.27
N PHE A 161 -7.34 2.01 -23.35
CA PHE A 161 -6.44 0.86 -23.29
C PHE A 161 -4.94 1.24 -23.41
N PRO A 162 -4.43 2.10 -22.51
CA PRO A 162 -3.08 2.65 -22.62
C PRO A 162 -1.99 1.58 -22.51
N ASP A 163 -2.31 0.45 -21.89
CA ASP A 163 -1.44 -0.72 -21.74
C ASP A 163 -1.41 -1.67 -22.96
N HIS A 164 -2.22 -1.38 -23.99
CA HIS A 164 -2.32 -2.17 -25.23
C HIS A 164 -1.78 -1.43 -26.46
N ASN A 165 -1.15 -0.26 -26.26
CA ASN A 165 -0.64 0.59 -27.33
C ASN A 165 0.86 0.34 -27.60
N GLN A 166 1.31 0.66 -28.81
CA GLN A 166 2.65 0.35 -29.35
C GLN A 166 3.79 1.14 -28.71
#